data_AF-A0AAN6LJZ4-F1
#
_entry.id   AF-A0AAN6LJZ4-F1
#
_cell.length_a   1.000
_cell.length_b   1.000
_cell.length_c   1.000
_cell.angle_alpha   90.00
_cell.angle_beta   90.00
_cell.angle_gamma   90.00
#
_symmetry.space_group_name_H-M   'P 1'
#
loop_
_entity.id
_entity.type
_entity.pdbx_description
1 polymer ?
#
loop_
_entity_poly.entity_id
_entity_poly.type
_entity_poly.pdbx_seq_one_letter_code
_entity_poly.pdbx_strand_id
1 'polypeptide(L)'
;MGVGYATNDDAEIRNDLVDYFYCGEEDETVDFWGYNIYSWCGDSSFEESGYDKVVKDFTGFSVPVFFAEYGCNKVQPRPFTEVKALFGDKMTPVISGGILYMYFQEANDYGLVEIEDGKAKKLKDFGTLKGQMAKIDPKGTTFDNYTAKNVELRECPSVTKNWKSSSEKLPPTPNRELCKCMVKSLSCTAKEDIDEEELGGLFNSVCVEQLSHAFNTYYELNDRDSTACDFDGAAELQKAEEPEGNCATLIEQAGEHGSGSVGATPTGGDGDGDGEGGKSAASSLAIPGFNFDVLSLSAYLVCAVVVGAGVVFM
;
A
#
# COMPACT_ATOMS: atom_id res chain seq x y z
N MET A 1 9.86 12.27 -3.73
CA MET A 1 8.55 11.89 -3.17
C MET A 1 8.82 10.62 -2.39
N GLY A 2 8.40 10.53 -1.12
CA GLY A 2 8.62 9.33 -0.32
C GLY A 2 7.49 8.32 -0.49
N VAL A 3 7.80 7.03 -0.42
CA VAL A 3 6.87 5.91 -0.40
C VAL A 3 7.07 5.14 0.91
N GLY A 4 6.01 4.95 1.67
CA GLY A 4 6.07 4.26 2.95
C GLY A 4 4.98 3.22 3.11
N TYR A 5 4.90 2.63 4.29
CA TYR A 5 3.93 1.59 4.65
C TYR A 5 3.19 1.96 5.93
N ALA A 6 1.90 1.65 6.00
CA ALA A 6 1.09 1.81 7.20
C ALA A 6 0.58 0.44 7.65
N THR A 7 0.74 0.12 8.93
CA THR A 7 0.42 -1.21 9.48
C THR A 7 -0.43 -1.15 10.74
N ASN A 8 -1.05 -2.27 11.11
CA ASN A 8 -1.75 -2.45 12.38
C ASN A 8 -0.79 -2.77 13.54
N ASP A 9 -1.30 -2.75 14.77
CA ASP A 9 -0.52 -3.02 16.00
C ASP A 9 -0.64 -4.47 16.49
N ASP A 10 -0.36 -5.44 15.61
CA ASP A 10 -0.40 -6.86 15.98
C ASP A 10 0.91 -7.29 16.69
N ALA A 11 0.77 -7.77 17.93
CA ALA A 11 1.92 -8.12 18.75
C ALA A 11 2.74 -9.32 18.25
N GLU A 12 2.16 -10.21 17.45
CA GLU A 12 2.84 -11.41 16.95
C GLU A 12 3.79 -11.11 15.79
N ILE A 13 3.52 -10.05 15.00
CA ILE A 13 4.24 -9.77 13.75
C ILE A 13 4.78 -8.34 13.63
N ARG A 14 4.41 -7.40 14.52
CA ARG A 14 4.82 -5.99 14.38
C ARG A 14 6.32 -5.77 14.27
N ASN A 15 7.12 -6.56 14.97
CA ASN A 15 8.58 -6.42 14.93
C ASN A 15 9.13 -6.95 13.61
N ASP A 16 8.67 -8.14 13.18
CA ASP A 16 9.05 -8.72 11.90
C ASP A 16 8.65 -7.81 10.73
N LEU A 17 7.50 -7.12 10.83
CA LEU A 17 7.07 -6.12 9.84
C LEU A 17 8.04 -4.95 9.74
N VAL A 18 8.36 -4.30 10.86
CA VAL A 18 9.31 -3.17 10.88
C VAL A 18 10.67 -3.60 10.34
N ASP A 19 11.13 -4.79 10.72
CA ASP A 19 12.41 -5.34 10.28
C ASP A 19 12.39 -5.63 8.78
N TYR A 20 11.34 -6.26 8.27
CA TYR A 20 11.20 -6.59 6.85
C TYR A 20 11.18 -5.37 5.93
N PHE A 21 10.43 -4.33 6.29
CA PHE A 21 10.29 -3.13 5.46
C PHE A 21 11.51 -2.18 5.54
N TYR A 22 12.47 -2.47 6.42
CA TYR A 22 13.70 -1.71 6.57
C TYR A 22 14.96 -2.59 6.60
N CYS A 23 14.93 -3.72 5.91
CA CYS A 23 16.09 -4.59 5.69
C CYS A 23 16.38 -4.71 4.18
N GLY A 24 17.45 -5.41 3.81
CA GLY A 24 17.77 -5.71 2.41
C GLY A 24 18.57 -4.60 1.74
N GLU A 25 18.15 -4.19 0.54
CA GLU A 25 18.77 -3.11 -0.23
C GLU A 25 18.11 -1.76 0.08
N GLU A 26 18.91 -0.68 0.12
CA GLU A 26 18.40 0.65 0.52
C GLU A 26 17.25 1.15 -0.37
N ASP A 27 17.28 0.87 -1.68
CA ASP A 27 16.25 1.30 -2.64
C ASP A 27 14.97 0.44 -2.62
N GLU A 28 14.94 -0.62 -1.81
CA GLU A 28 13.78 -1.46 -1.55
C GLU A 28 13.14 -1.18 -0.17
N THR A 29 13.71 -0.27 0.62
CA THR A 29 13.24 0.07 1.96
C THR A 29 12.20 1.19 1.96
N VAL A 30 11.40 1.29 3.03
CA VAL A 30 10.42 2.37 3.18
C VAL A 30 11.07 3.72 3.44
N ASP A 31 10.52 4.79 2.88
CA ASP A 31 10.93 6.17 3.19
C ASP A 31 10.35 6.68 4.52
N PHE A 32 9.24 6.10 4.98
CA PHE A 32 8.59 6.40 6.26
C PHE A 32 7.71 5.24 6.72
N TRP A 33 7.47 5.18 8.03
CA TRP A 33 6.69 4.13 8.69
C TRP A 33 5.44 4.70 9.38
N GLY A 34 4.29 4.18 9.02
CA GLY A 34 2.99 4.51 9.61
C GLY A 34 2.48 3.40 10.51
N TYR A 35 1.94 3.76 11.66
CA TYR A 35 1.38 2.82 12.61
C TYR A 35 -0.07 3.17 12.97
N ASN A 36 -1.00 2.23 12.80
CA ASN A 36 -2.40 2.38 13.17
C ASN A 36 -2.57 1.94 14.63
N ILE A 37 -2.56 2.89 15.56
CA ILE A 37 -2.44 2.63 16.99
C ILE A 37 -3.65 3.13 17.80
N TYR A 38 -4.34 2.18 18.43
CA TYR A 38 -5.56 2.43 19.19
C TYR A 38 -5.44 2.03 20.67
N SER A 39 -4.21 1.84 21.16
CA SER A 39 -3.94 1.36 22.52
C SER A 39 -4.23 2.39 23.62
N TRP A 40 -4.32 3.68 23.29
CA TRP A 40 -4.71 4.74 24.22
C TRP A 40 -6.21 5.01 24.15
N CYS A 41 -6.96 4.64 25.19
CA CYS A 41 -8.41 4.85 25.27
C CYS A 41 -8.80 5.65 26.53
N GLY A 42 -9.59 6.72 26.36
CA GLY A 42 -10.08 7.49 27.50
C GLY A 42 -8.98 8.29 28.21
N ASP A 43 -9.01 8.31 29.54
CA ASP A 43 -7.95 8.93 30.36
C ASP A 43 -6.89 7.87 30.69
N SER A 44 -5.88 7.75 29.82
CA SER A 44 -4.78 6.80 29.95
C SER A 44 -3.46 7.54 30.20
N SER A 45 -2.34 6.82 30.17
CA SER A 45 -1.00 7.33 30.38
C SER A 45 -0.01 6.77 29.36
N PHE A 46 1.19 7.37 29.29
CA PHE A 46 2.25 6.96 28.38
C PHE A 46 2.66 5.49 28.58
N GLU A 47 2.70 5.04 29.83
CA GLU A 47 3.07 3.68 30.19
C GLU A 47 1.90 2.69 30.08
N GLU A 48 0.68 3.11 30.45
CA GLU A 48 -0.53 2.25 30.37
C GLU A 48 -0.96 1.97 28.92
N SER A 49 -0.90 2.98 28.07
CA SER A 49 -1.20 2.84 26.63
C SER A 49 -0.15 2.04 25.87
N GLY A 50 1.03 1.82 26.43
CA GLY A 50 2.13 1.18 25.73
C GLY A 50 2.92 2.09 24.78
N TYR A 51 2.64 3.40 24.73
CA TYR A 51 3.42 4.35 23.93
C TYR A 51 4.89 4.41 24.39
N ASP A 52 5.17 4.08 25.65
CA ASP A 52 6.52 3.89 26.17
C ASP A 52 7.32 2.81 25.42
N LYS A 53 6.65 1.71 25.04
CA LYS A 53 7.24 0.61 24.29
C LYS A 53 7.46 1.00 22.84
N VAL A 54 6.49 1.69 22.23
CA VAL A 54 6.61 2.21 20.87
C VAL A 54 7.82 3.14 20.74
N VAL A 55 7.95 4.12 21.67
CA VAL A 55 9.13 5.01 21.68
C VAL A 55 10.42 4.22 21.83
N LYS A 56 10.44 3.22 22.71
CA LYS A 56 11.63 2.38 22.91
C LYS A 56 12.00 1.61 21.64
N ASP A 57 11.03 1.02 20.96
CA ASP A 57 11.24 0.15 19.79
C ASP A 57 11.70 0.94 18.54
N PHE A 58 11.31 2.22 18.46
CA PHE A 58 11.71 3.12 17.37
C PHE A 58 12.82 4.10 17.74
N THR A 59 13.33 4.06 18.97
CA THR A 59 14.49 4.88 19.35
C THR A 59 15.71 4.48 18.52
N GLY A 60 16.17 5.38 17.67
CA GLY A 60 17.30 5.13 16.77
C GLY A 60 16.93 4.47 15.45
N PHE A 61 15.64 4.35 15.13
CA PHE A 61 15.19 3.97 13.79
C PHE A 61 15.42 5.12 12.80
N SER A 62 15.92 4.79 11.61
CA SER A 62 16.45 5.80 10.68
C SER A 62 15.42 6.44 9.76
N VAL A 63 14.21 5.90 9.69
CA VAL A 63 13.12 6.46 8.89
C VAL A 63 12.07 7.10 9.79
N PRO A 64 11.42 8.21 9.35
CA PRO A 64 10.37 8.86 10.12
C PRO A 64 9.23 7.90 10.46
N VAL A 65 8.87 7.83 11.74
CA VAL A 65 7.73 7.04 12.24
C VAL A 65 6.63 7.98 12.66
N PHE A 66 5.38 7.70 12.31
CA PHE A 66 4.22 8.46 12.78
C PHE A 66 3.02 7.54 13.00
N PHE A 67 2.02 8.03 13.74
CA PHE A 67 0.76 7.31 13.87
C PHE A 67 -0.11 7.60 12.65
N ALA A 68 -0.19 6.64 11.73
CA ALA A 68 -1.02 6.75 10.54
C ALA A 68 -2.51 6.80 10.90
N GLU A 69 -2.87 6.15 12.01
CA GLU A 69 -4.16 6.31 12.66
C GLU A 69 -3.99 6.32 14.18
N TYR A 70 -4.76 7.18 14.86
CA TYR A 70 -4.98 7.09 16.30
C TYR A 70 -6.39 7.57 16.66
N GLY A 71 -6.80 7.33 17.92
CA GLY A 71 -8.04 7.88 18.49
C GLY A 71 -9.08 6.83 18.86
N CYS A 72 -8.71 5.91 19.74
CA CYS A 72 -9.61 4.86 20.28
C CYS A 72 -10.97 5.41 20.70
N ASN A 73 -12.06 4.80 20.23
CA ASN A 73 -13.43 5.21 20.53
C ASN A 73 -14.14 4.34 21.59
N LYS A 74 -13.41 3.49 22.33
CA LYS A 74 -14.01 2.67 23.42
C LYS A 74 -14.61 3.52 24.54
N VAL A 75 -14.10 4.74 24.75
CA VAL A 75 -14.65 5.72 25.69
C VAL A 75 -15.11 6.92 24.87
N GLN A 76 -16.42 7.20 24.92
CA GLN A 76 -17.03 8.32 24.20
C GLN A 76 -17.72 9.30 25.15
N PRO A 77 -17.72 10.61 24.83
CA PRO A 77 -16.98 11.26 23.75
C PRO A 77 -15.47 11.14 23.96
N ARG A 78 -14.70 11.08 22.87
CA ARG A 78 -13.25 10.83 22.96
C ARG A 78 -12.57 12.04 23.61
N PRO A 79 -11.79 11.85 24.69
CA PRO A 79 -11.15 12.96 25.38
C PRO A 79 -9.85 13.44 24.70
N PHE A 80 -9.30 12.62 23.79
CA PHE A 80 -8.06 12.85 23.04
C PHE A 80 -6.87 13.24 23.94
N THR A 81 -6.74 12.61 25.12
CA THR A 81 -5.64 12.91 26.06
C THR A 81 -4.28 12.45 25.52
N GLU A 82 -4.26 11.48 24.60
CA GLU A 82 -3.09 11.02 23.86
C GLU A 82 -2.42 12.13 23.04
N VAL A 83 -3.17 13.15 22.60
CA VAL A 83 -2.62 14.28 21.84
C VAL A 83 -1.52 14.98 22.63
N LYS A 84 -1.70 15.15 23.95
CA LYS A 84 -0.67 15.75 24.80
C LYS A 84 0.58 14.87 24.90
N ALA A 85 0.41 13.55 24.91
CA ALA A 85 1.55 12.62 24.95
C ALA A 85 2.29 12.60 23.61
N LEU A 86 1.56 12.45 22.49
CA LEU A 86 2.08 12.37 21.13
C LEU A 86 2.94 13.58 20.76
N PHE A 87 2.53 14.78 21.15
CA PHE A 87 3.26 16.02 20.88
C PHE A 87 4.11 16.50 22.08
N GLY A 88 4.34 15.63 23.07
CA GLY A 88 5.16 15.92 24.25
C GLY A 88 6.62 15.47 24.12
N ASP A 89 7.43 15.84 25.10
CA ASP A 89 8.89 15.66 25.10
C ASP A 89 9.34 14.18 25.11
N LYS A 90 8.47 13.26 25.52
CA LYS A 90 8.76 11.81 25.51
C LYS A 90 8.57 11.17 24.13
N MET A 91 7.71 11.74 23.28
CA MET A 91 7.31 11.17 21.99
C MET A 91 8.02 11.87 20.83
N THR A 92 8.01 13.20 20.81
CA THR A 92 8.50 14.02 19.68
C THR A 92 9.97 13.80 19.27
N PRO A 93 10.89 13.32 20.12
CA PRO A 93 12.24 12.95 19.67
C PRO A 93 12.29 11.69 18.78
N VAL A 94 11.22 10.87 18.77
CA VAL A 94 11.17 9.57 18.09
C VAL A 94 10.01 9.49 17.09
N ILE A 95 8.83 10.00 17.46
CA ILE A 95 7.60 9.90 16.70
C ILE A 95 7.25 11.27 16.09
N SER A 96 7.02 11.28 14.79
CA SER A 96 6.79 12.45 13.94
C SER A 96 5.34 12.95 13.94
N GLY A 97 4.60 12.69 15.01
CA GLY A 97 3.18 13.05 15.15
C GLY A 97 2.22 11.94 14.69
N GLY A 98 1.02 12.33 14.25
CA GLY A 98 0.01 11.37 13.81
C GLY A 98 -1.26 11.99 13.24
N ILE A 99 -2.07 11.13 12.62
CA ILE A 99 -3.32 11.48 11.94
C ILE A 99 -4.48 10.83 12.69
N LEU A 100 -5.44 11.66 13.13
CA LEU A 100 -6.61 11.16 13.85
C LEU A 100 -7.56 10.45 12.87
N TYR A 101 -8.00 9.24 13.24
CA TYR A 101 -9.07 8.53 12.56
C TYR A 101 -10.44 8.89 13.19
N MET A 102 -11.41 9.45 12.49
CA MET A 102 -11.38 10.00 11.13
C MET A 102 -12.26 11.27 11.05
N TYR A 103 -12.24 11.97 9.93
CA TYR A 103 -12.99 13.22 9.80
C TYR A 103 -14.51 13.00 9.76
N PHE A 104 -14.98 12.13 8.86
CA PHE A 104 -16.39 11.88 8.63
C PHE A 104 -16.94 10.79 9.57
N GLN A 105 -18.15 11.00 10.06
CA GLN A 105 -18.89 10.02 10.84
C GLN A 105 -19.52 8.98 9.92
N GLU A 106 -19.24 7.72 10.22
CA GLU A 106 -19.81 6.54 9.57
C GLU A 106 -20.40 5.59 10.62
N ALA A 107 -20.78 4.38 10.22
CA ALA A 107 -21.33 3.37 11.15
C ALA A 107 -20.32 2.89 12.22
N ASN A 108 -19.04 3.25 12.07
CA ASN A 108 -17.94 2.86 12.94
C ASN A 108 -17.72 3.78 14.16
N ASP A 109 -18.46 4.90 14.27
CA ASP A 109 -18.37 5.83 15.40
C ASP A 109 -16.99 6.47 15.64
N TYR A 110 -16.29 6.84 14.56
CA TYR A 110 -14.98 7.52 14.61
C TYR A 110 -14.99 8.98 14.13
N GLY A 111 -16.14 9.49 13.67
CA GLY A 111 -16.19 10.80 13.02
C GLY A 111 -16.00 12.01 13.94
N LEU A 112 -15.53 13.10 13.35
CA LEU A 112 -15.56 14.44 13.95
C LEU A 112 -16.75 15.26 13.44
N VAL A 113 -17.22 14.98 12.22
CA VAL A 113 -18.34 15.66 11.59
C VAL A 113 -19.28 14.64 10.95
N GLU A 114 -20.57 14.94 10.98
CA GLU A 114 -21.60 14.20 10.26
C GLU A 114 -22.11 15.03 9.08
N ILE A 115 -22.43 14.38 7.96
CA ILE A 115 -22.94 15.07 6.77
C ILE A 115 -24.47 14.98 6.77
N GLU A 116 -25.13 16.12 7.01
CA GLU A 116 -26.58 16.28 6.96
C GLU A 116 -26.92 17.25 5.81
N ASP A 117 -27.78 16.83 4.86
CA ASP A 117 -28.19 17.65 3.70
C ASP A 117 -27.01 18.26 2.90
N GLY A 118 -25.94 17.47 2.72
CA GLY A 118 -24.72 17.91 2.03
C GLY A 118 -23.88 18.92 2.83
N LYS A 119 -24.16 19.14 4.12
CA LYS A 119 -23.44 20.07 5.00
C LYS A 119 -22.81 19.33 6.18
N ALA A 120 -21.57 19.70 6.49
CA ALA A 120 -20.86 19.16 7.66
C ALA A 120 -21.37 19.79 8.96
N LYS A 121 -21.86 18.94 9.86
CA LYS A 121 -22.25 19.27 11.24
C LYS A 121 -21.21 18.71 12.20
N LYS A 122 -20.66 19.58 13.06
CA LYS A 122 -19.63 19.20 14.03
C LYS A 122 -20.22 18.34 15.14
N LEU A 123 -19.58 17.21 15.41
CA LEU A 123 -19.85 16.36 16.56
C LEU A 123 -19.06 16.85 17.79
N LYS A 124 -19.32 16.24 18.95
CA LYS A 124 -18.69 16.62 20.22
C LYS A 124 -17.17 16.45 20.18
N ASP A 125 -16.71 15.38 19.53
CA ASP A 125 -15.28 15.07 19.39
C ASP A 125 -14.52 16.16 18.63
N PHE A 126 -15.14 16.85 17.66
CA PHE A 126 -14.51 17.99 16.99
C PHE A 126 -14.10 19.08 17.98
N GLY A 127 -14.99 19.41 18.91
CA GLY A 127 -14.73 20.41 19.95
C GLY A 127 -13.62 19.97 20.90
N THR A 128 -13.64 18.70 21.29
CA THR A 128 -12.63 18.12 22.20
C THR A 128 -11.24 18.09 21.55
N LEU A 129 -11.12 17.56 20.33
CA LEU A 129 -9.86 17.50 19.59
C LEU A 129 -9.30 18.91 19.37
N LYS A 130 -10.14 19.84 18.90
CA LYS A 130 -9.73 21.25 18.73
C LYS A 130 -9.16 21.82 20.04
N GLY A 131 -9.79 21.50 21.17
CA GLY A 131 -9.33 21.93 22.49
C GLY A 131 -7.98 21.33 22.90
N GLN A 132 -7.68 20.08 22.54
CA GLN A 132 -6.38 19.46 22.81
C GLN A 132 -5.29 20.00 21.88
N MET A 133 -5.58 20.07 20.56
CA MET A 133 -4.66 20.61 19.56
C MET A 133 -4.32 22.09 19.82
N ALA A 134 -5.21 22.88 20.41
CA ALA A 134 -4.89 24.26 20.78
C ALA A 134 -3.82 24.39 21.89
N LYS A 135 -3.46 23.29 22.57
CA LYS A 135 -2.51 23.27 23.69
C LYS A 135 -1.13 22.73 23.30
N ILE A 136 -0.96 22.19 22.09
CA ILE A 136 0.31 21.59 21.67
C ILE A 136 1.21 22.65 21.04
N ASP A 137 2.52 22.54 21.30
CA ASP A 137 3.57 23.38 20.72
C ASP A 137 4.85 22.54 20.60
N PRO A 138 4.85 21.51 19.71
CA PRO A 138 5.96 20.56 19.61
C PRO A 138 7.23 21.27 19.16
N LYS A 139 8.36 20.91 19.78
CA LYS A 139 9.68 21.46 19.45
C LYS A 139 10.46 20.48 18.60
N GLY A 140 10.60 20.79 17.30
CA GLY A 140 11.40 20.02 16.36
C GLY A 140 12.85 20.50 16.26
N THR A 141 13.65 19.72 15.56
CA THR A 141 15.01 20.08 15.14
C THR A 141 14.96 20.67 13.74
N THR A 142 15.67 21.77 13.49
CA THR A 142 15.80 22.33 12.14
C THR A 142 16.64 21.41 11.26
N PHE A 143 16.40 21.42 9.95
CA PHE A 143 17.15 20.57 9.01
C PHE A 143 18.68 20.73 9.15
N ASP A 144 19.18 21.96 9.21
CA ASP A 144 20.63 22.25 9.36
C ASP A 144 21.25 21.73 10.66
N ASN A 145 20.44 21.50 11.69
CA ASN A 145 20.88 20.99 12.99
C ASN A 145 20.61 19.50 13.16
N TYR A 146 19.97 18.86 12.17
CA TYR A 146 19.70 17.44 12.18
C TYR A 146 20.84 16.68 11.53
N THR A 147 21.27 15.59 12.16
CA THR A 147 22.21 14.64 11.59
C THR A 147 21.65 13.26 11.83
N ALA A 148 21.35 12.54 10.74
CA ALA A 148 20.90 11.17 10.84
C ALA A 148 21.97 10.32 11.56
N LYS A 149 21.52 9.53 12.52
CA LYS A 149 22.35 8.59 13.28
C LYS A 149 21.73 7.21 13.10
N ASN A 150 22.56 6.17 13.03
CA ASN A 150 22.16 4.76 12.88
C ASN A 150 21.47 4.42 11.56
N VAL A 151 22.06 4.82 10.43
CA VAL A 151 21.59 4.52 9.07
C VAL A 151 21.78 3.05 8.64
N GLU A 152 22.04 2.15 9.59
CA GLU A 152 22.16 0.73 9.30
C GLU A 152 20.76 0.15 9.10
N LEU A 153 20.61 -0.60 8.01
CA LEU A 153 19.41 -1.38 7.76
C LEU A 153 19.27 -2.48 8.82
N ARG A 154 18.03 -2.88 9.09
CA ARG A 154 17.73 -3.97 10.02
C ARG A 154 18.09 -5.32 9.40
N GLU A 155 18.23 -6.34 10.25
CA GLU A 155 18.35 -7.70 9.77
C GLU A 155 16.99 -8.19 9.26
N CYS A 156 16.97 -8.81 8.08
CA CYS A 156 15.73 -9.35 7.56
C CYS A 156 15.23 -10.52 8.42
N PRO A 157 13.93 -10.55 8.76
CA PRO A 157 13.37 -11.65 9.54
C PRO A 157 13.46 -12.97 8.77
N SER A 158 13.79 -14.05 9.49
CA SER A 158 13.72 -15.41 8.95
C SER A 158 12.28 -15.90 8.89
N VAL A 159 11.97 -16.78 7.94
CA VAL A 159 10.66 -17.43 7.88
C VAL A 159 10.43 -18.29 9.13
N THR A 160 9.34 -18.03 9.83
CA THR A 160 8.92 -18.76 11.04
C THR A 160 7.53 -19.36 10.87
N LYS A 161 6.91 -19.82 11.96
CA LYS A 161 5.49 -20.22 11.96
C LYS A 161 4.58 -19.01 11.71
N ASN A 162 4.93 -17.86 12.28
CA ASN A 162 4.10 -16.65 12.30
C ASN A 162 4.52 -15.63 11.23
N TRP A 163 5.74 -15.75 10.72
CA TRP A 163 6.27 -14.90 9.64
C TRP A 163 6.55 -15.73 8.38
N LYS A 164 5.92 -15.39 7.25
CA LYS A 164 6.02 -16.17 5.99
C LYS A 164 6.63 -15.41 4.82
N SER A 165 6.86 -14.11 4.96
CA SER A 165 7.46 -13.31 3.90
C SER A 165 8.94 -13.65 3.76
N SER A 166 9.32 -14.16 2.59
CA SER A 166 10.73 -14.33 2.24
C SER A 166 11.35 -12.96 1.97
N SER A 167 12.53 -12.75 2.52
CA SER A 167 13.36 -11.56 2.33
C SER A 167 14.46 -11.77 1.27
N GLU A 168 14.53 -12.95 0.65
CA GLU A 168 15.62 -13.26 -0.28
C GLU A 168 15.44 -12.61 -1.65
N LYS A 169 14.20 -12.50 -2.15
CA LYS A 169 13.87 -11.90 -3.45
C LYS A 169 12.48 -11.31 -3.47
N LEU A 170 12.39 -10.00 -3.69
CA LEU A 170 11.13 -9.37 -4.05
C LEU A 170 10.69 -9.80 -5.47
N PRO A 171 9.38 -9.79 -5.76
CA PRO A 171 8.90 -9.96 -7.13
C PRO A 171 9.51 -8.92 -8.06
N PRO A 172 9.75 -9.25 -9.34
CA PRO A 172 10.23 -8.26 -10.30
C PRO A 172 9.20 -7.15 -10.51
N THR A 173 9.65 -5.98 -10.96
CA THR A 173 8.74 -4.90 -11.38
C THR A 173 7.81 -5.40 -12.49
N PRO A 174 6.48 -5.26 -12.36
CA PRO A 174 5.54 -5.68 -13.40
C PRO A 174 5.82 -5.00 -14.75
N ASN A 175 5.96 -5.79 -15.82
CA ASN A 175 6.17 -5.28 -17.18
C ASN A 175 4.85 -5.24 -17.96
N ARG A 176 4.24 -4.05 -18.04
CA ARG A 176 2.93 -3.85 -18.69
C ARG A 176 2.95 -4.17 -20.19
N GLU A 177 4.08 -3.96 -20.88
CA GLU A 177 4.19 -4.27 -22.30
C GLU A 177 4.22 -5.78 -22.53
N LEU A 178 5.02 -6.51 -21.73
CA LEU A 178 5.03 -7.96 -21.74
C LEU A 178 3.63 -8.53 -21.46
N CYS A 179 2.93 -8.07 -20.42
CA CYS A 179 1.57 -8.54 -20.12
C CYS A 179 0.64 -8.35 -21.33
N LYS A 180 0.69 -7.19 -21.99
CA LYS A 180 -0.11 -6.92 -23.20
C LYS A 180 0.27 -7.85 -24.36
N CYS A 181 1.57 -8.04 -24.60
CA CYS A 181 2.06 -8.94 -25.63
C CYS A 181 1.61 -10.38 -25.37
N MET A 182 1.70 -10.84 -24.12
CA MET A 182 1.26 -12.18 -23.73
C MET A 182 -0.23 -12.35 -23.98
N VAL A 183 -1.08 -11.42 -23.53
CA VAL A 183 -2.54 -11.52 -23.73
C VAL A 183 -2.92 -11.53 -25.20
N LYS A 184 -2.29 -10.70 -26.04
CA LYS A 184 -2.53 -10.68 -27.50
C LYS A 184 -2.18 -11.97 -28.22
N SER A 185 -1.22 -12.74 -27.70
CA SER A 185 -0.85 -14.04 -28.26
C SER A 185 -1.86 -15.15 -27.92
N LEU A 186 -2.82 -14.89 -27.02
CA LEU A 186 -3.82 -15.88 -26.62
C LEU A 186 -5.00 -15.88 -27.60
N SER A 187 -5.64 -17.03 -27.74
CA SER A 187 -6.86 -17.19 -28.54
C SER A 187 -8.14 -17.11 -27.69
N CYS A 188 -8.03 -17.34 -26.39
CA CYS A 188 -9.13 -17.22 -25.43
C CYS A 188 -8.69 -16.32 -24.27
N THR A 189 -9.44 -15.25 -24.00
CA THR A 189 -9.07 -14.27 -22.99
C THR A 189 -10.24 -13.90 -22.10
N ALA A 190 -9.92 -13.53 -20.86
CA ALA A 190 -10.89 -12.93 -19.96
C ALA A 190 -11.36 -11.59 -20.54
N LYS A 191 -12.64 -11.27 -20.38
CA LYS A 191 -13.16 -9.96 -20.77
C LYS A 191 -12.59 -8.86 -19.86
N GLU A 192 -12.45 -7.65 -20.38
CA GLU A 192 -11.93 -6.52 -19.61
C GLU A 192 -12.93 -6.00 -18.55
N ASP A 193 -14.21 -6.32 -18.71
CA ASP A 193 -15.33 -5.85 -17.88
C ASP A 193 -15.94 -6.94 -16.99
N ILE A 194 -15.18 -8.02 -16.69
CA ILE A 194 -15.59 -9.01 -15.68
C ILE A 194 -15.80 -8.29 -14.35
N ASP A 195 -16.95 -8.51 -13.74
CA ASP A 195 -17.24 -7.90 -12.45
C ASP A 195 -16.36 -8.51 -11.34
N GLU A 196 -16.04 -7.72 -10.30
CA GLU A 196 -15.13 -8.17 -9.24
C GLU A 196 -15.66 -9.39 -8.45
N GLU A 197 -16.98 -9.62 -8.43
CA GLU A 197 -17.63 -10.75 -7.76
C GLU A 197 -17.45 -12.04 -8.58
N GLU A 198 -17.60 -11.95 -9.89
CA GLU A 198 -17.34 -13.00 -10.88
C GLU A 198 -15.83 -13.31 -10.94
N LEU A 199 -14.97 -12.29 -10.94
CA LEU A 199 -13.52 -12.45 -10.86
C LEU A 199 -13.12 -13.17 -9.56
N GLY A 200 -13.69 -12.77 -8.42
CA GLY A 200 -13.47 -13.43 -7.13
C GLY A 200 -13.97 -14.87 -7.08
N GLY A 201 -15.07 -15.17 -7.78
CA GLY A 201 -15.63 -16.52 -7.93
C GLY A 201 -14.79 -17.42 -8.85
N LEU A 202 -14.18 -16.85 -9.89
CA LEU A 202 -13.31 -17.56 -10.82
C LEU A 202 -11.95 -17.84 -10.20
N PHE A 203 -11.32 -16.82 -9.60
CA PHE A 203 -10.07 -16.93 -8.85
C PHE A 203 -9.92 -15.80 -7.84
N ASN A 204 -9.92 -16.16 -6.55
CA ASN A 204 -9.84 -15.27 -5.37
C ASN A 204 -8.60 -14.34 -5.27
N SER A 205 -7.72 -14.25 -6.28
CA SER A 205 -6.48 -13.47 -6.23
C SER A 205 -5.77 -13.19 -7.57
N VAL A 206 -6.45 -13.26 -8.72
CA VAL A 206 -5.78 -13.29 -10.04
C VAL A 206 -6.19 -12.09 -10.91
N CYS A 207 -5.22 -11.41 -11.55
CA CYS A 207 -5.50 -10.31 -12.50
C CYS A 207 -6.05 -10.85 -13.83
N VAL A 208 -6.78 -10.02 -14.59
CA VAL A 208 -7.40 -10.38 -15.88
C VAL A 208 -6.42 -11.03 -16.87
N GLU A 209 -5.16 -10.57 -16.90
CA GLU A 209 -4.13 -11.13 -17.78
C GLU A 209 -3.71 -12.56 -17.39
N GLN A 210 -3.61 -12.84 -16.08
CA GLN A 210 -3.32 -14.18 -15.58
C GLN A 210 -4.53 -15.11 -15.77
N LEU A 211 -5.75 -14.58 -15.61
CA LEU A 211 -6.99 -15.30 -15.88
C LEU A 211 -7.09 -15.68 -17.36
N SER A 212 -6.77 -14.74 -18.25
CA SER A 212 -6.70 -14.98 -19.70
C SER A 212 -5.75 -16.13 -20.02
N HIS A 213 -4.57 -16.18 -19.38
CA HIS A 213 -3.63 -17.27 -19.58
C HIS A 213 -4.20 -18.62 -19.12
N ALA A 214 -4.89 -18.67 -17.97
CA ALA A 214 -5.55 -19.88 -17.48
C ALA A 214 -6.66 -20.36 -18.42
N PHE A 215 -7.52 -19.45 -18.88
CA PHE A 215 -8.58 -19.72 -19.84
C PHE A 215 -8.03 -20.23 -21.17
N ASN A 216 -7.00 -19.57 -21.71
CA ASN A 216 -6.34 -20.03 -22.93
C ASN A 216 -5.74 -21.42 -22.76
N THR A 217 -5.08 -21.69 -21.63
CA THR A 217 -4.50 -23.02 -21.35
C THR A 217 -5.58 -24.09 -21.37
N TYR A 218 -6.72 -23.85 -20.72
CA TYR A 218 -7.84 -24.79 -20.72
C TYR A 218 -8.45 -24.95 -22.12
N TYR A 219 -8.66 -23.86 -22.85
CA TYR A 219 -9.15 -23.86 -24.22
C TYR A 219 -8.25 -24.72 -25.15
N GLU A 220 -6.93 -24.58 -25.03
CA GLU A 220 -5.98 -25.38 -25.82
C GLU A 220 -5.99 -26.86 -25.42
N LEU A 221 -6.12 -27.17 -24.13
CA LEU A 221 -6.20 -28.56 -23.65
C LEU A 221 -7.52 -29.26 -24.04
N ASN A 222 -8.56 -28.51 -24.41
CA ASN A 222 -9.84 -29.03 -24.87
C ASN A 222 -10.00 -28.91 -26.39
N ASP A 223 -8.92 -29.17 -27.13
CA ASP A 223 -8.89 -29.21 -28.60
C ASP A 223 -9.41 -27.93 -29.26
N ARG A 224 -9.32 -26.79 -28.55
CA ARG A 224 -9.81 -25.48 -29.02
C ARG A 224 -11.32 -25.48 -29.34
N ASP A 225 -12.11 -26.28 -28.63
CA ASP A 225 -13.57 -26.23 -28.73
C ASP A 225 -14.06 -24.84 -28.29
N SER A 226 -14.86 -24.18 -29.14
CA SER A 226 -15.40 -22.86 -28.86
C SER A 226 -16.15 -22.77 -27.53
N THR A 227 -16.79 -23.85 -27.06
CA THR A 227 -17.49 -23.84 -25.77
C THR A 227 -16.53 -23.89 -24.58
N ALA A 228 -15.28 -24.31 -24.78
CA ALA A 228 -14.27 -24.35 -23.74
C ALA A 228 -13.67 -22.97 -23.42
N CYS A 229 -13.99 -21.93 -24.21
CA CYS A 229 -13.60 -20.54 -23.94
C CYS A 229 -14.73 -19.70 -23.34
N ASP A 230 -15.94 -20.23 -23.19
CA ASP A 230 -17.08 -19.40 -22.76
C ASP A 230 -16.98 -19.01 -21.28
N PHE A 231 -16.59 -19.96 -20.40
CA PHE A 231 -16.48 -19.75 -18.94
C PHE A 231 -17.70 -19.00 -18.35
N ASP A 232 -18.91 -19.42 -18.74
CA ASP A 232 -20.18 -18.79 -18.34
C ASP A 232 -20.31 -17.32 -18.79
N GLY A 233 -19.62 -16.97 -19.88
CA GLY A 233 -19.57 -15.62 -20.43
C GLY A 233 -18.41 -14.77 -19.94
N ALA A 234 -17.58 -15.26 -19.01
CA ALA A 234 -16.42 -14.52 -18.48
C ALA A 234 -15.28 -14.35 -19.50
N ALA A 235 -15.27 -15.14 -20.56
CA ALA A 235 -14.20 -15.13 -21.55
C ALA A 235 -14.72 -15.03 -22.98
N GLU A 236 -13.82 -14.64 -23.87
CA GLU A 236 -14.10 -14.49 -25.28
C GLU A 236 -12.94 -14.97 -26.14
N LEU A 237 -13.30 -15.43 -27.34
CA LEU A 237 -12.33 -15.78 -28.36
C LEU A 237 -11.82 -14.52 -29.03
N GLN A 238 -10.50 -14.44 -29.16
CA GLN A 238 -9.84 -13.44 -29.98
C GLN A 238 -8.91 -14.10 -31.01
N LYS A 239 -8.49 -13.31 -32.00
CA LYS A 239 -7.49 -13.77 -32.94
C LYS A 239 -6.11 -13.61 -32.31
N ALA A 240 -5.45 -14.73 -32.01
CA ALA A 240 -4.07 -14.72 -31.54
C ALA A 240 -3.15 -14.03 -32.56
N GLU A 241 -2.34 -13.10 -32.07
CA GLU A 241 -1.28 -12.42 -32.81
C GLU A 241 0.05 -13.12 -32.50
N GLU A 242 0.78 -13.50 -33.55
CA GLU A 242 2.17 -13.95 -33.39
C GLU A 242 3.01 -12.79 -32.84
N PRO A 243 3.76 -12.98 -31.75
CA PRO A 243 4.61 -11.93 -31.22
C PRO A 243 5.65 -11.47 -32.24
N GLU A 244 5.68 -10.18 -32.53
CA GLU A 244 6.67 -9.55 -33.41
C GLU A 244 7.41 -8.41 -32.69
N GLY A 245 8.57 -8.02 -33.22
CA GLY A 245 9.36 -6.91 -32.68
C GLY A 245 9.65 -7.05 -31.18
N ASN A 246 9.36 -6.01 -30.42
CA ASN A 246 9.56 -5.99 -28.96
C ASN A 246 8.77 -7.08 -28.24
N CYS A 247 7.56 -7.44 -28.71
CA CYS A 247 6.78 -8.49 -28.08
C CYS A 247 7.47 -9.84 -28.15
N ALA A 248 8.08 -10.18 -29.29
CA ALA A 248 8.87 -11.40 -29.44
C ALA A 248 10.03 -11.43 -28.44
N THR A 249 10.79 -10.34 -28.36
CA THR A 249 11.94 -10.24 -27.45
C THR A 249 11.53 -10.31 -25.97
N LEU A 250 10.46 -9.62 -25.57
CA LEU A 250 9.99 -9.63 -24.18
C LEU A 250 9.47 -11.00 -23.76
N ILE A 251 8.73 -11.69 -24.64
CA ILE A 251 8.22 -13.05 -24.38
C ILE A 251 9.38 -14.05 -24.32
N GLU A 252 10.38 -13.92 -25.19
CA GLU A 252 11.59 -14.75 -25.15
C GLU A 252 12.36 -14.56 -23.83
N GLN A 253 12.50 -13.31 -23.37
CA GLN A 253 13.13 -12.99 -22.09
C GLN A 253 12.37 -13.52 -20.88
N ALA A 254 11.04 -13.50 -20.92
CA ALA A 254 10.20 -14.10 -19.87
C ALA A 254 10.41 -15.62 -19.79
N GLY A 255 10.73 -16.26 -20.92
CA GLY A 255 11.02 -17.67 -21.02
C GLY A 255 9.78 -18.57 -20.83
N GLU A 256 9.98 -19.86 -21.04
CA GLU A 256 8.93 -20.85 -20.83
C GLU A 256 8.53 -20.85 -19.33
N HIS A 257 7.25 -20.59 -19.06
CA HIS A 257 6.66 -20.42 -17.72
C HIS A 257 6.99 -19.11 -16.96
N GLY A 258 7.56 -18.09 -17.62
CA GLY A 258 7.76 -16.78 -16.98
C GLY A 258 8.85 -16.77 -15.89
N SER A 259 9.76 -17.74 -15.93
CA SER A 259 10.86 -17.88 -14.96
C SER A 259 12.08 -17.03 -15.29
N GLY A 260 12.11 -16.41 -16.47
CA GLY A 260 13.16 -15.52 -16.92
C GLY A 260 13.05 -14.11 -16.33
N SER A 261 14.16 -13.37 -16.38
CA SER A 261 14.21 -11.98 -15.92
C SER A 261 14.04 -11.05 -17.12
N VAL A 262 12.93 -10.33 -17.15
CA VAL A 262 12.62 -9.34 -18.17
C VAL A 262 13.15 -8.00 -17.68
N GLY A 263 14.00 -7.34 -18.48
CA GLY A 263 14.49 -6.01 -18.14
C GLY A 263 13.33 -5.01 -18.03
N ALA A 264 13.49 -3.98 -17.20
CA ALA A 264 12.57 -2.84 -17.25
C ALA A 264 12.68 -2.20 -18.64
N THR A 265 11.61 -2.26 -19.45
CA THR A 265 11.59 -1.57 -20.73
C THR A 265 11.72 -0.07 -20.49
N PRO A 266 12.55 0.68 -21.25
CA PRO A 266 12.55 2.12 -21.18
C PRO A 266 11.15 2.61 -21.52
N THR A 267 10.58 3.49 -20.71
CA THR A 267 9.40 4.25 -21.13
C THR A 267 9.78 5.03 -22.39
N GLY A 268 9.08 4.74 -23.49
CA GLY A 268 9.48 5.14 -24.83
C GLY A 268 9.70 6.65 -25.02
N GLY A 269 10.71 6.98 -25.81
CA GLY A 269 10.94 8.30 -26.39
C GLY A 269 11.87 8.19 -27.61
N ASP A 270 11.32 8.44 -28.79
CA ASP A 270 12.08 8.66 -30.02
C ASP A 270 13.11 9.80 -29.85
N GLY A 271 14.35 9.58 -30.29
CA GLY A 271 15.35 10.64 -30.35
C GLY A 271 16.78 10.15 -30.56
N ASP A 272 17.21 10.14 -31.82
CA ASP A 272 18.59 9.99 -32.29
C ASP A 272 19.51 11.10 -31.71
N GLY A 273 20.74 10.76 -31.28
CA GLY A 273 21.72 11.75 -30.83
C GLY A 273 22.91 11.21 -30.00
N ASP A 274 24.04 10.99 -30.67
CA ASP A 274 25.38 10.80 -30.11
C ASP A 274 25.82 11.95 -29.17
N GLY A 275 26.50 11.63 -28.05
CA GLY A 275 27.28 12.61 -27.27
C GLY A 275 27.60 12.23 -25.81
N GLU A 276 28.89 12.09 -25.50
CA GLU A 276 29.50 11.77 -24.20
C GLU A 276 29.10 12.65 -22.99
N GLY A 277 29.08 12.03 -21.79
CA GLY A 277 29.72 12.62 -20.60
C GLY A 277 28.83 13.23 -19.50
N GLY A 278 28.44 12.41 -18.51
CA GLY A 278 28.44 12.77 -17.09
C GLY A 278 27.25 13.54 -16.49
N LYS A 279 26.82 13.02 -15.32
CA LYS A 279 25.95 13.56 -14.25
C LYS A 279 24.49 13.09 -14.23
N SER A 280 24.10 12.65 -13.04
CA SER A 280 22.81 12.12 -12.60
C SER A 280 21.60 12.74 -13.29
N ALA A 281 20.73 11.89 -13.84
CA ALA A 281 19.43 12.27 -14.33
C ALA A 281 18.38 11.93 -13.26
N ALA A 282 17.82 12.98 -12.64
CA ALA A 282 16.53 12.89 -11.96
C ALA A 282 15.46 12.64 -13.03
N SER A 283 14.78 11.49 -12.96
CA SER A 283 13.65 11.20 -13.84
C SER A 283 12.53 12.22 -13.60
N SER A 284 12.11 12.85 -14.70
CA SER A 284 10.98 13.78 -14.72
C SER A 284 9.69 12.97 -14.54
N LEU A 285 9.16 12.94 -13.31
CA LEU A 285 7.84 12.39 -13.05
C LEU A 285 6.79 13.27 -13.73
N ALA A 286 6.18 12.77 -14.79
CA ALA A 286 4.92 13.31 -15.29
C ALA A 286 3.86 13.02 -14.23
N ILE A 287 3.46 14.06 -13.50
CA ILE A 287 2.35 14.01 -12.53
C ILE A 287 1.07 13.78 -13.33
N PRO A 288 0.36 12.64 -13.19
CA PRO A 288 -1.00 12.55 -13.70
C PRO A 288 -1.87 13.48 -12.85
N GLY A 289 -2.54 14.42 -13.50
CA GLY A 289 -3.52 15.28 -12.82
C GLY A 289 -4.64 14.41 -12.24
N PHE A 290 -4.74 14.35 -10.91
CA PHE A 290 -5.87 13.75 -10.23
C PHE A 290 -7.10 14.64 -10.44
N ASN A 291 -7.95 14.27 -11.40
CA ASN A 291 -9.32 14.75 -11.42
C ASN A 291 -10.08 14.03 -10.31
N PHE A 292 -10.53 14.78 -9.30
CA PHE A 292 -11.44 14.30 -8.27
C PHE A 292 -12.81 14.02 -8.91
N ASP A 293 -12.94 12.86 -9.52
CA ASP A 293 -14.25 12.34 -9.93
C ASP A 293 -14.85 11.52 -8.78
N VAL A 294 -16.15 11.69 -8.55
CA VAL A 294 -16.89 11.23 -7.37
C VAL A 294 -16.83 9.71 -7.19
N LEU A 295 -16.52 8.97 -8.26
CA LEU A 295 -16.33 7.51 -8.23
C LEU A 295 -15.08 7.05 -7.44
N SER A 296 -14.04 7.90 -7.33
CA SER A 296 -12.82 7.54 -6.60
C SER A 296 -13.01 7.48 -5.08
N LEU A 297 -13.96 8.27 -4.55
CA LEU A 297 -14.37 8.23 -3.15
C LEU A 297 -15.12 6.94 -2.80
N SER A 298 -15.96 6.43 -3.71
CA SER A 298 -16.65 5.15 -3.50
C SER A 298 -15.71 3.95 -3.53
N ALA A 299 -14.69 3.97 -4.40
CA ALA A 299 -13.67 2.90 -4.43
C ALA A 299 -12.80 2.90 -3.15
N TYR A 300 -12.43 4.08 -2.64
CA TYR A 300 -11.72 4.19 -1.35
C TYR A 300 -12.54 3.69 -0.16
N LEU A 301 -13.85 3.95 -0.15
CA LEU A 301 -14.78 3.43 0.87
C LEU A 301 -14.88 1.90 0.85
N VAL A 302 -14.91 1.29 -0.34
CA VAL A 302 -14.95 -0.17 -0.48
C VAL A 302 -13.63 -0.80 -0.01
N CYS A 303 -12.47 -0.25 -0.40
CA CYS A 303 -11.18 -0.75 0.06
C CYS A 303 -11.00 -0.61 1.59
N ALA A 304 -11.48 0.47 2.20
CA ALA A 304 -11.40 0.65 3.66
C ALA A 304 -12.30 -0.34 4.42
N VAL A 305 -13.48 -0.67 3.89
CA VAL A 305 -14.39 -1.66 4.49
C VAL A 305 -13.85 -3.09 4.39
N VAL A 306 -13.21 -3.46 3.28
CA VAL A 306 -12.63 -4.80 3.10
C VAL A 306 -11.42 -5.01 4.03
N VAL A 307 -10.56 -4.00 4.19
CA VAL A 307 -9.45 -4.06 5.15
C VAL A 307 -9.97 -4.05 6.60
N GLY A 308 -11.00 -3.26 6.90
CA GLY A 308 -11.60 -3.21 8.24
C GLY A 308 -12.33 -4.51 8.66
N ALA A 309 -12.99 -5.19 7.72
CA ALA A 309 -13.68 -6.45 8.01
C ALA A 309 -12.72 -7.64 8.20
N GLY A 310 -11.58 -7.65 7.51
CA GLY A 310 -10.54 -8.68 7.68
C GLY A 310 -9.89 -8.66 9.07
N VAL A 311 -9.79 -7.48 9.70
CA VAL A 311 -9.19 -7.29 11.03
C VAL A 311 -10.13 -7.67 12.19
N VAL A 312 -11.44 -7.81 11.94
CA VAL A 312 -12.44 -8.15 12.98
C VAL A 312 -12.72 -9.67 13.05
N PHE A 313 -12.31 -10.44 12.04
CA PHE A 313 -12.60 -11.88 11.94
C PHE A 313 -11.36 -12.80 11.98
N MET A 314 -10.21 -12.30 12.44
CA MET A 314 -9.08 -13.12 12.93
C MET A 314 -8.88 -12.85 14.42
#